data_AF-A0A0J1INH7-F1
#
_entry.id   AF-A0A0J1INH7-F1
#
_cell.length_a   1.000
_cell.length_b   1.000
_cell.length_c   1.000
_cell.angle_alpha   90.00
_cell.angle_beta   90.00
_cell.angle_gamma   90.00
#
_symmetry.space_group_name_H-M   'P 1'
#
loop_
_entity.id
_entity.type
_entity.pdbx_description
1 polymer ?
#
loop_
_entity_poly.entity_id
_entity_poly.type
_entity_poly.pdbx_seq_one_letter_code
_entity_poly.pdbx_strand_id
1 'polypeptide(L)'
;MTDMETYKNEKLVELVRDYSGYILTSAKGLYREPAHYGPLRMVGALERTLVLLTELGIEDKEMEEVLSFIRKEGWRALSDPLGYEKALDKSIDQLVELTVQSKE
;
A
#
# COMPACT_ATOMS: atom_id res chain seq x y z
N MET A 1 -14.05 -13.39 -26.04
CA MET A 1 -13.32 -12.20 -25.57
C MET A 1 -13.01 -11.33 -26.76
N THR A 2 -13.20 -10.02 -26.63
CA THR A 2 -12.76 -9.05 -27.63
C THR A 2 -11.24 -8.83 -27.52
N ASP A 3 -10.58 -8.33 -28.57
CA ASP A 3 -9.13 -8.00 -28.53
C ASP A 3 -8.79 -7.06 -27.36
N MET A 4 -9.68 -6.13 -27.06
CA MET A 4 -9.57 -5.18 -25.94
C MET A 4 -9.62 -5.89 -24.57
N GLU A 5 -10.43 -6.94 -24.45
CA GLU A 5 -10.60 -7.70 -23.21
C GLU A 5 -9.39 -8.61 -22.96
N THR A 6 -8.83 -9.22 -24.01
CA THR A 6 -7.58 -9.98 -23.96
C THR A 6 -6.42 -9.09 -23.51
N TYR A 7 -6.27 -7.90 -24.12
CA TYR A 7 -5.23 -6.94 -23.74
C TYR A 7 -5.32 -6.53 -22.26
N LYS A 8 -6.52 -6.24 -21.75
CA LYS A 8 -6.72 -5.90 -20.33
C LYS A 8 -6.31 -7.04 -19.39
N ASN A 9 -6.62 -8.28 -19.75
CA ASN A 9 -6.25 -9.45 -18.94
C ASN A 9 -4.73 -9.68 -18.93
N GLU A 10 -4.08 -9.53 -20.08
CA GLU A 10 -2.61 -9.62 -20.17
C GLU A 10 -1.94 -8.53 -19.33
N LYS A 11 -2.44 -7.29 -19.41
CA LYS A 11 -1.93 -6.19 -18.60
C LYS A 11 -2.09 -6.42 -17.10
N LEU A 12 -3.24 -6.93 -16.68
CA LEU A 12 -3.48 -7.28 -15.27
C LEU A 12 -2.50 -8.36 -14.79
N VAL A 13 -2.24 -9.38 -15.60
CA VAL A 13 -1.30 -10.46 -15.26
C VAL A 13 0.13 -9.92 -15.13
N GLU A 14 0.56 -9.01 -16.01
CA GLU A 14 1.85 -8.32 -15.91
C GLU A 14 1.97 -7.54 -14.60
N LEU A 15 0.97 -6.68 -14.31
CA LEU A 15 0.91 -5.86 -13.11
C LEU A 15 0.97 -6.71 -11.81
N VAL A 16 0.25 -7.84 -11.76
CA VAL A 16 0.28 -8.75 -10.61
C VAL A 16 1.65 -9.42 -10.45
N ARG A 17 2.33 -9.76 -11.55
CA ARG A 17 3.68 -10.35 -11.50
C ARG A 17 4.70 -9.34 -10.98
N ASP A 18 4.63 -8.10 -11.42
CA ASP A 18 5.50 -7.02 -10.94
C ASP A 18 5.28 -6.74 -9.45
N TYR A 19 4.01 -6.69 -9.03
CA TYR A 19 3.67 -6.56 -7.61
C TYR A 19 4.19 -7.74 -6.78
N SER A 20 4.03 -8.97 -7.29
CA SER A 20 4.58 -10.17 -6.64
C SER A 20 6.10 -10.09 -6.50
N GLY A 21 6.81 -9.60 -7.52
CA GLY A 21 8.25 -9.35 -7.47
C GLY A 21 8.65 -8.35 -6.39
N TYR A 22 7.90 -7.25 -6.26
CA TYR A 22 8.10 -6.28 -5.18
C TYR A 22 7.91 -6.91 -3.80
N ILE A 23 6.85 -7.68 -3.59
CA ILE A 23 6.55 -8.33 -2.30
C ILE A 23 7.64 -9.34 -1.94
N LEU A 24 8.02 -10.22 -2.86
CA LEU A 24 9.04 -11.25 -2.61
C LEU A 24 10.40 -10.63 -2.31
N THR A 25 10.78 -9.58 -3.04
CA THR A 25 12.04 -8.84 -2.80
C THR A 25 12.02 -8.14 -1.45
N SER A 26 10.90 -7.48 -1.10
CA SER A 26 10.73 -6.81 0.19
C SER A 26 10.77 -7.81 1.35
N ALA A 27 10.06 -8.92 1.23
CA ALA A 27 10.05 -10.00 2.23
C ALA A 27 11.45 -10.60 2.43
N LYS A 28 12.22 -10.79 1.35
CA LYS A 28 13.60 -11.24 1.46
C LYS A 28 14.50 -10.21 2.16
N GLY A 29 14.29 -8.93 1.91
CA GLY A 29 15.00 -7.82 2.55
C GLY A 29 14.84 -7.80 4.07
N LEU A 30 13.64 -8.10 4.57
CA LEU A 30 13.31 -8.09 6.00
C LEU A 30 14.19 -9.02 6.86
N TYR A 31 14.75 -10.10 6.31
CA TYR A 31 15.69 -10.96 7.04
C TYR A 31 17.02 -10.26 7.41
N ARG A 32 17.31 -9.11 6.77
CA ARG A 32 18.54 -8.33 6.96
C ARG A 32 18.26 -6.95 7.55
N GLU A 33 17.01 -6.63 7.86
CA GLU A 33 16.57 -5.34 8.37
C GLU A 33 16.11 -5.48 9.83
N PRO A 34 16.12 -4.37 10.60
CA PRO A 34 15.48 -4.37 11.91
C PRO A 34 14.00 -4.77 11.83
N ALA A 35 13.49 -5.52 12.80
CA ALA A 35 12.13 -6.05 12.78
C ALA A 35 11.04 -4.98 12.58
N HIS A 36 11.25 -3.76 13.08
CA HIS A 36 10.34 -2.64 12.94
C HIS A 36 10.24 -2.07 11.51
N TYR A 37 11.04 -2.56 10.56
CA TYR A 37 10.87 -2.24 9.13
C TYR A 37 9.75 -3.06 8.50
N GLY A 38 9.29 -4.15 9.14
CA GLY A 38 8.17 -4.96 8.67
C GLY A 38 6.93 -4.11 8.36
N PRO A 39 6.43 -3.31 9.32
CA PRO A 39 5.33 -2.37 9.10
C PRO A 39 5.57 -1.40 7.94
N LEU A 40 6.79 -0.85 7.80
CA LEU A 40 7.14 0.03 6.68
C LEU A 40 7.00 -0.68 5.31
N ARG A 41 7.44 -1.94 5.21
CA ARG A 41 7.27 -2.75 4.00
C ARG A 41 5.80 -3.06 3.70
N MET A 42 4.98 -3.25 4.73
CA MET A 42 3.53 -3.46 4.56
C MET A 42 2.82 -2.21 4.05
N VAL A 43 3.18 -1.03 4.57
CA VAL A 43 2.65 0.25 4.05
C VAL A 43 3.08 0.44 2.59
N GLY A 44 4.34 0.18 2.25
CA GLY A 44 4.81 0.25 0.86
C GLY A 44 4.08 -0.72 -0.08
N ALA A 45 3.70 -1.92 0.39
CA ALA A 45 2.86 -2.84 -0.36
C ALA A 45 1.44 -2.28 -0.63
N LEU A 46 0.86 -1.61 0.37
CA LEU A 46 -0.43 -0.96 0.24
C LEU A 46 -0.38 0.22 -0.75
N GLU A 47 0.67 1.05 -0.68
CA GLU A 47 0.91 2.12 -1.67
C GLU A 47 1.07 1.57 -3.08
N ARG A 48 1.81 0.46 -3.25
CA ARG A 48 1.92 -0.20 -4.53
C ARG A 48 0.58 -0.67 -5.06
N THR A 49 -0.33 -1.13 -4.19
CA THR A 49 -1.68 -1.52 -4.60
C THR A 49 -2.47 -0.35 -5.18
N LEU A 50 -2.38 0.86 -4.60
CA LEU A 50 -3.03 2.04 -5.18
C LEU A 50 -2.47 2.44 -6.55
N VAL A 51 -1.16 2.27 -6.75
CA VAL A 51 -0.54 2.46 -8.07
C VAL A 51 -1.14 1.49 -9.08
N LEU A 52 -1.31 0.20 -8.73
CA LEU A 52 -1.94 -0.78 -9.63
C LEU A 52 -3.39 -0.41 -9.98
N LEU A 53 -4.17 0.07 -9.01
CA LEU A 53 -5.52 0.55 -9.27
C LEU A 53 -5.51 1.70 -10.29
N THR A 54 -4.59 2.64 -10.12
CA THR A 54 -4.42 3.78 -11.03
C THR A 54 -4.06 3.34 -12.45
N GLU A 55 -3.15 2.37 -12.59
CA GLU A 55 -2.78 1.75 -13.89
C GLU A 55 -3.97 1.04 -14.57
N LEU A 56 -4.98 0.63 -13.80
CA LEU A 56 -6.23 0.05 -14.29
C LEU A 56 -7.33 1.10 -14.53
N GLY A 57 -7.05 2.39 -14.31
CA GLY A 57 -8.01 3.48 -14.42
C GLY A 57 -8.98 3.59 -13.25
N ILE A 58 -8.64 3.02 -12.10
CA ILE A 58 -9.42 3.07 -10.86
C ILE A 58 -8.72 4.04 -9.89
N GLU A 59 -9.37 5.14 -9.56
CA GLU A 59 -8.90 6.07 -8.53
C GLU A 59 -9.63 5.81 -7.21
N ASP A 60 -8.87 5.74 -6.11
CA ASP A 60 -9.40 5.69 -4.75
C ASP A 60 -8.82 6.84 -3.94
N LYS A 61 -9.49 8.00 -4.00
CA LYS A 61 -9.02 9.25 -3.40
C LYS A 61 -9.04 9.21 -1.88
N GLU A 62 -10.01 8.49 -1.31
CA GLU A 62 -10.14 8.31 0.13
C GLU A 62 -8.96 7.50 0.67
N MET A 63 -8.62 6.38 0.01
CA MET A 63 -7.44 5.62 0.41
C MET A 63 -6.12 6.36 0.19
N GLU A 64 -5.99 7.16 -0.88
CA GLU A 64 -4.79 7.98 -1.09
C GLU A 64 -4.63 9.02 0.03
N GLU A 65 -5.72 9.59 0.53
CA GLU A 65 -5.67 10.52 1.67
C GLU A 65 -5.15 9.83 2.93
N VAL A 66 -5.68 8.66 3.29
CA VAL A 66 -5.21 7.85 4.42
C VAL A 66 -3.73 7.50 4.29
N LEU A 67 -3.31 7.02 3.10
CA LEU A 67 -1.91 6.67 2.88
C LEU A 67 -0.97 7.87 2.89
N SER A 68 -1.44 9.02 2.43
CA SER A 68 -0.64 10.24 2.44
C SER A 68 -0.22 10.63 3.85
N PHE A 69 -1.03 10.31 4.87
CA PHE A 69 -0.69 10.55 6.27
C PHE A 69 0.47 9.66 6.71
N ILE A 70 0.34 8.33 6.59
CA ILE A 70 1.39 7.40 7.05
C ILE A 70 2.68 7.57 6.23
N ARG A 71 2.58 7.95 4.95
CA ARG A 71 3.73 8.28 4.09
C ARG A 71 4.56 9.42 4.65
N LYS A 72 3.92 10.49 5.16
CA LYS A 72 4.61 11.64 5.78
C LYS A 72 5.34 11.24 7.06
N GLU A 73 4.86 10.21 7.75
CA GLU A 73 5.47 9.69 8.97
C GLU A 73 6.48 8.57 8.73
N GLY A 74 6.67 8.11 7.48
CA GLY A 74 7.51 6.96 7.13
C GLY A 74 8.98 7.07 7.58
N TRP A 75 9.52 8.29 7.70
CA TRP A 75 10.86 8.52 8.22
C TRP A 75 11.03 8.05 9.68
N ARG A 76 9.95 8.03 10.47
CA ARG A 76 9.96 7.58 11.87
C ARG A 76 10.25 6.09 11.99
N ALA A 77 9.93 5.30 10.97
CA ALA A 77 10.29 3.88 10.98
C ALA A 77 11.80 3.68 11.19
N LEU A 78 12.63 4.66 10.81
CA LEU A 78 14.09 4.60 10.92
C LEU A 78 14.63 5.19 12.23
N SER A 79 13.95 6.20 12.79
CA SER A 79 14.49 7.05 13.86
C SER A 79 13.64 7.08 15.14
N ASP A 80 12.37 6.70 15.07
CA ASP A 80 11.39 6.72 16.15
C ASP A 80 10.33 5.62 15.94
N PRO A 81 10.69 4.33 16.16
CA PRO A 81 9.77 3.22 15.90
C PRO A 81 8.46 3.29 16.70
N LEU A 82 8.49 3.80 17.94
CA LEU A 82 7.29 4.01 18.76
C LEU A 82 6.41 5.13 18.21
N GLY A 83 7.02 6.20 17.69
CA GLY A 83 6.28 7.24 16.97
C GLY A 83 5.67 6.72 15.66
N TYR A 84 6.35 5.80 14.97
CA TYR A 84 5.81 5.16 13.77
C TYR A 84 4.62 4.25 14.09
N GLU A 85 4.68 3.47 15.17
CA GLU A 85 3.54 2.69 15.69
C GLU A 85 2.32 3.58 15.94
N LYS A 86 2.49 4.70 16.65
CA LYS A 86 1.40 5.66 16.89
C LYS A 86 0.87 6.32 15.61
N ALA A 87 1.72 6.48 14.59
CA ALA A 87 1.28 6.98 13.29
C ALA A 87 0.42 5.94 12.57
N LEU A 88 0.76 4.65 12.68
CA LEU A 88 -0.05 3.55 12.15
C LEU A 88 -1.42 3.50 12.84
N ASP A 89 -1.47 3.61 14.17
CA ASP A 89 -2.74 3.65 14.91
C ASP A 89 -3.67 4.75 14.38
N LYS A 90 -3.14 5.96 14.20
CA LYS A 90 -3.91 7.08 13.63
C LYS A 90 -4.41 6.83 12.21
N SER A 91 -3.59 6.20 11.36
CA SER A 91 -4.04 5.84 10.01
C SER A 91 -5.13 4.78 10.01
N ILE A 92 -5.08 3.84 10.96
CA ILE A 92 -6.14 2.84 11.15
C ILE A 92 -7.43 3.55 11.57
N ASP A 93 -7.37 4.47 12.52
CA ASP A 93 -8.52 5.25 12.96
C ASP A 93 -9.16 6.04 11.80
N GLN A 94 -8.34 6.72 10.98
CA GLN A 94 -8.81 7.43 9.79
C GLN A 94 -9.48 6.50 8.76
N LEU A 95 -8.90 5.33 8.53
CA LEU A 95 -9.49 4.34 7.62
C LEU A 95 -10.84 3.82 8.14
N VAL A 96 -10.96 3.60 9.45
CA VAL A 96 -12.21 3.20 10.09
C VAL A 96 -13.26 4.31 9.93
N GLU A 97 -12.90 5.56 10.19
CA GLU A 97 -13.80 6.71 10.00
C GLU A 97 -14.35 6.78 8.58
N LEU A 98 -13.49 6.66 7.56
CA LEU A 98 -13.92 6.62 6.15
C LEU A 98 -14.86 5.44 5.86
N THR A 99 -14.55 4.26 6.39
CA THR A 99 -15.35 3.04 6.15
C THR A 99 -16.71 3.08 6.86
N VAL A 100 -16.83 3.84 7.94
CA VAL A 100 -18.09 4.03 8.69
C VAL A 100 -18.92 5.16 8.07
N GLN A 101 -18.31 6.29 7.73
CA GLN A 101 -18.99 7.43 7.09
C GLN A 101 -19.54 7.09 5.70
N SER A 102 -18.88 6.23 4.94
CA SER A 102 -19.36 5.75 3.62
C SER A 102 -20.59 4.82 3.69
N LYS A 103 -21.05 4.45 4.90
CA LYS A 103 -22.23 3.59 5.12
C LYS A 103 -23.49 4.33 5.57
N GLU A 104 -23.41 5.64 5.77
CA GLU A 104 -24.55 6.52 6.07
C GLU A 104 -24.98 7.32 4.82
#